data_AF-A0A846SXW1-F1
#
_entry.id   AF-A0A846SXW1-F1
#
_cell.length_a   1.000
_cell.length_b   1.000
_cell.length_c   1.000
_cell.angle_alpha   90.00
_cell.angle_beta   90.00
_cell.angle_gamma   90.00
#
_symmetry.space_group_name_H-M   'P 1'
#
loop_
_entity.id
_entity.type
_entity.pdbx_description
1 polymer ?
#
loop_
_entity_poly.entity_id
_entity_poly.type
_entity_poly.pdbx_seq_one_letter_code
_entity_poly.pdbx_strand_id
1 'polypeptide(L)'
;MEDRFEEVELNNDLVKEKLGVVRSDLEGLRSDLDEVGAGISGVLGSFGGLEFRSAEQIVNPVITEVETVTPEVGQESLLYPYLLILVIMFISILLPSMLVVMEKTSRASFRNFTTPTREGYMVLMTFITTTVLLFVQTVFVLFLSYVLGVLPVSFLLDGDVFVTASVVMVLSIVLFSLVGMLIGLLSTTSEGATIASISVGSVLLFLSNVVTPVERLNVVVEYNPYVLLSEGLKKSLLFGTDLGGLGLMLAVVLPLILVLGGGVMFVKQMIRRRFFLRRNTGFLRVQKGQAVPLRVGDRLATDVSSLARAVQELTQGEYEELTQGKVNLIAQWVRKELGDARLARRLEGIPKEKMISLLSSLARK
;
A
#
# COMPACT_ATOMS: atom_id res chain seq x y z
N MET A 1 34.78 54.24 107.09
CA MET A 1 34.43 54.93 105.82
C MET A 1 35.53 54.72 104.79
N GLU A 2 36.80 54.71 105.21
CA GLU A 2 37.97 54.31 104.40
C GLU A 2 37.84 52.93 103.72
N ASP A 3 37.48 51.88 104.46
CA ASP A 3 37.39 50.52 103.88
C ASP A 3 36.38 50.40 102.71
N ARG A 4 35.32 51.23 102.72
CA ARG A 4 34.33 51.26 101.64
C ARG A 4 34.82 52.05 100.42
N PHE A 5 35.76 52.97 100.59
CA PHE A 5 36.39 53.69 99.47
C PHE A 5 37.41 52.78 98.77
N GLU A 6 38.18 52.01 99.54
CA GLU A 6 39.16 51.07 99.00
C GLU A 6 38.49 49.93 98.22
N GLU A 7 37.35 49.42 98.71
CA GLU A 7 36.53 48.43 97.99
C GLU A 7 35.94 48.99 96.68
N VAL A 8 35.56 50.27 96.65
CA VAL A 8 35.04 50.92 95.43
C VAL A 8 36.15 51.16 94.42
N GLU A 9 37.35 51.54 94.86
CA GLU A 9 38.51 51.75 94.00
C GLU A 9 38.98 50.44 93.37
N LEU A 10 39.05 49.37 94.17
CA LEU A 10 39.40 48.02 93.70
C LEU A 10 38.35 47.45 92.72
N ASN A 11 37.06 47.70 92.97
CA ASN A 11 36.01 47.34 92.02
C ASN A 11 36.07 48.16 90.72
N ASN A 12 36.46 49.44 90.78
CA ASN A 12 36.61 50.28 89.60
C ASN A 12 37.76 49.80 88.71
N ASP A 13 38.87 49.39 89.32
CA ASP A 13 40.00 48.83 88.59
C ASP A 13 39.70 47.45 88.00
N LEU A 14 38.98 46.58 88.71
CA LEU A 14 38.44 45.32 88.16
C LEU A 14 37.48 45.56 86.99
N VAL A 15 36.64 46.59 87.06
CA VAL A 15 35.74 46.96 85.97
C VAL A 15 36.52 47.48 84.76
N LYS A 16 37.55 48.31 84.96
CA LYS A 16 38.43 48.78 83.88
C LYS A 16 39.18 47.63 83.21
N GLU A 17 39.67 46.67 84.00
CA GLU A 17 40.33 45.47 83.47
C GLU A 17 39.37 44.63 82.63
N LYS A 18 38.16 44.36 83.15
CA LYS A 18 37.12 43.62 82.41
C LYS A 18 36.67 44.36 81.16
N LEU A 19 36.54 45.68 81.20
CA LEU A 19 36.25 46.50 80.01
C LEU A 19 37.39 46.45 79.00
N GLY A 20 38.65 46.38 79.46
CA GLY A 20 39.81 46.16 78.61
C GLY A 20 39.75 44.83 77.87
N VAL A 21 39.40 43.75 78.57
CA VAL A 21 39.21 42.42 77.96
C VAL A 21 38.07 42.42 76.95
N VAL A 22 36.90 42.95 77.31
CA VAL A 22 35.74 43.05 76.39
C VAL A 22 36.08 43.86 75.15
N ARG A 23 36.86 44.94 75.30
CA ARG A 23 37.31 45.74 74.17
C ARG A 23 38.24 44.93 73.25
N SER A 24 39.19 44.19 73.82
CA SER A 24 40.08 43.31 73.06
C SER A 24 39.30 42.23 72.31
N ASP A 25 38.30 41.62 72.96
CA ASP A 25 37.45 40.58 72.34
C ASP A 25 36.59 41.16 71.21
N LEU A 26 36.07 42.39 71.36
CA LEU A 26 35.34 43.10 70.30
C LEU A 26 36.24 43.47 69.12
N GLU A 27 37.48 43.89 69.38
CA GLU A 27 38.47 44.15 68.33
C GLU A 27 38.84 42.86 67.59
N GLY A 28 38.95 41.72 68.30
CA GLY A 28 39.13 40.39 67.72
C GLY A 28 37.95 39.96 66.84
N LEU A 29 36.72 40.04 67.35
CA LEU A 29 35.49 39.74 66.61
C LEU A 29 35.34 40.58 65.33
N ARG A 30 35.74 41.85 65.40
CA ARG A 30 35.75 42.72 64.23
C ARG A 30 36.74 42.22 63.18
N SER A 31 37.95 41.83 63.60
CA SER A 31 38.95 41.26 62.71
C SER A 31 38.46 39.96 62.04
N ASP A 32 37.84 39.07 62.82
CA ASP A 32 37.29 37.81 62.30
C ASP A 32 36.15 38.06 61.30
N LEU A 33 35.30 39.05 61.55
CA LEU A 33 34.24 39.44 60.60
C LEU A 33 34.81 40.04 59.31
N ASP A 34 35.89 40.83 59.40
CA ASP A 34 36.56 41.37 58.23
C ASP A 34 37.22 40.24 57.40
N GLU A 35 37.79 39.22 58.07
CA GLU A 35 38.35 38.03 57.40
C GLU A 35 37.27 37.17 56.72
N VAL A 36 36.14 36.93 57.40
CA VAL A 36 34.98 36.24 56.81
C VAL A 36 34.42 37.04 55.63
N GLY A 37 34.35 38.36 55.75
CA GLY A 37 33.93 39.26 54.67
C GLY A 37 34.85 39.15 53.45
N ALA A 38 36.17 39.17 53.67
CA ALA A 38 37.16 38.98 52.62
C ALA A 38 37.04 37.59 51.96
N GLY A 39 36.81 36.53 52.76
CA GLY A 39 36.57 35.18 52.27
C GLY A 39 35.33 35.07 51.38
N ILE A 40 34.21 35.66 51.81
CA ILE A 40 32.96 35.70 51.02
C ILE A 40 33.17 36.47 49.71
N SER A 41 33.86 37.61 49.75
CA SER A 41 34.19 38.38 48.54
C SER A 41 35.11 37.60 47.59
N GLY A 42 36.08 36.84 48.11
CA GLY A 42 36.93 35.96 47.30
C GLY A 42 36.17 34.83 46.62
N VAL A 43 35.23 34.21 47.34
CA VAL A 43 34.34 33.16 46.79
C VAL A 43 33.42 33.76 45.72
N LEU A 44 32.78 34.91 45.97
CA LEU A 44 31.96 35.61 44.99
C LEU A 44 32.76 36.01 43.73
N GLY A 45 34.01 36.46 43.90
CA GLY A 45 34.91 36.73 42.78
C GLY A 45 35.23 35.47 41.95
N SER A 46 35.42 34.34 42.61
CA SER A 46 35.63 33.04 41.96
C SER A 46 34.38 32.56 41.21
N PHE A 47 33.18 32.84 41.74
CA PHE A 47 31.92 32.58 41.05
C PHE A 47 31.66 33.54 39.87
N GLY A 48 32.08 34.81 39.97
CA GLY A 48 31.95 35.77 38.88
C GLY A 48 32.81 35.42 37.64
N GLY A 49 33.92 34.71 37.83
CA GLY A 49 34.75 34.19 36.74
C GLY A 49 34.25 32.87 36.14
N LEU A 50 33.30 32.20 36.80
CA LEU A 50 32.59 31.06 36.24
C LEU A 50 31.41 31.61 35.44
N GLU A 51 31.64 31.99 34.17
CA GLU A 51 30.56 32.14 33.21
C GLU A 51 29.75 30.84 33.26
N PHE A 52 28.49 30.93 33.73
CA PHE A 52 27.57 29.81 33.78
C PHE A 52 27.37 29.30 32.35
N ARG A 53 28.21 28.34 31.94
CA ARG A 53 27.96 27.51 30.77
C ARG A 53 26.58 26.93 31.00
N SER A 54 25.66 27.24 30.09
CA SER A 54 24.27 26.80 30.21
C SER A 54 24.25 25.30 30.52
N ALA A 55 23.26 24.83 31.28
CA ALA A 55 23.15 23.40 31.60
C ALA A 55 23.24 22.51 30.33
N GLU A 56 22.82 23.06 29.20
CA GLU A 56 22.94 22.48 27.86
C GLU A 56 24.39 22.25 27.39
N GLN A 57 25.31 23.19 27.67
CA GLN A 57 26.75 23.05 27.39
C GLN A 57 27.46 22.06 28.32
N ILE A 58 26.92 21.84 29.53
CA ILE A 58 27.46 20.83 30.46
C ILE A 58 27.03 19.42 30.02
N VAL A 59 25.77 19.28 29.57
CA VAL A 59 25.25 17.99 29.09
C VAL A 59 25.81 17.65 27.70
N ASN A 60 26.08 18.65 26.86
CA ASN A 60 26.64 18.47 25.52
C ASN A 60 27.95 19.29 25.35
N PRO A 61 29.09 18.82 25.89
CA PRO A 61 30.36 19.54 25.84
C PRO A 61 30.96 19.68 24.43
N VAL A 62 30.40 18.98 23.44
CA VAL A 62 30.77 19.09 22.03
C VAL A 62 29.54 19.55 21.26
N ILE A 63 29.45 20.86 21.02
CA ILE A 63 28.51 21.41 20.05
C ILE A 63 29.17 21.21 18.68
N THR A 64 28.82 20.12 18.00
CA THR A 64 29.22 19.93 16.61
C THR A 64 28.36 20.84 15.75
N GLU A 65 28.91 21.98 15.33
CA GLU A 65 28.33 22.75 14.23
C GLU A 65 28.68 22.02 12.94
N VAL A 66 27.70 21.30 12.40
CA VAL A 66 27.86 20.59 11.13
C VAL A 66 27.75 21.62 10.01
N GLU A 67 28.85 22.30 9.70
CA GLU A 67 28.96 23.04 8.45
C GLU A 67 29.05 22.04 7.30
N THR A 68 28.07 22.06 6.41
CA THR A 68 28.12 21.28 5.18
C THR A 68 29.22 21.85 4.29
N VAL A 69 30.26 21.05 4.03
CA VAL A 69 31.42 21.41 3.20
C VAL A 69 31.03 21.75 1.74
N THR A 70 29.76 21.58 1.37
CA THR A 70 29.17 22.01 0.09
C THR A 70 27.83 22.71 0.35
N PRO A 71 27.73 24.04 0.20
CA PRO A 71 26.51 24.80 0.50
C PRO A 71 25.40 24.75 -0.57
N GLU A 72 25.50 23.91 -1.61
CA GLU A 72 24.63 24.06 -2.80
C GLU A 72 23.56 23.00 -2.99
N VAL A 73 23.58 21.88 -2.26
CA VAL A 73 22.51 20.86 -2.40
C VAL A 73 21.48 21.09 -1.31
N GLY A 74 20.43 21.85 -1.63
CA GLY A 74 19.29 22.01 -0.75
C GLY A 74 18.69 20.65 -0.36
N GLN A 75 18.14 20.54 0.86
CA GLN A 75 17.46 19.32 1.33
C GLN A 75 16.36 18.84 0.35
N GLU A 76 15.74 19.78 -0.37
CA GLU A 76 14.75 19.49 -1.40
C GLU A 76 15.31 18.65 -2.56
N SER A 77 16.55 18.93 -2.99
CA SER A 77 17.22 18.18 -4.06
C SER A 77 17.54 16.74 -3.63
N LEU A 78 17.76 16.50 -2.33
CA LEU A 78 17.95 15.16 -1.78
C LEU A 78 16.65 14.35 -1.75
N LEU A 79 15.50 15.00 -1.50
CA LEU A 79 14.19 14.33 -1.42
C LEU A 79 13.55 14.09 -2.79
N TYR A 80 13.88 14.92 -3.79
CA TYR A 80 13.26 14.87 -5.10
C TYR A 80 13.30 13.49 -5.78
N PRO A 81 14.43 12.75 -5.85
CA PRO A 81 14.49 11.43 -6.47
C PRO A 81 13.52 10.42 -5.83
N TYR A 82 13.37 10.48 -4.51
CA TYR A 82 12.43 9.61 -3.78
C TYR A 82 10.98 9.95 -4.12
N LEU A 83 10.63 11.23 -4.15
CA LEU A 83 9.29 11.69 -4.52
C LEU A 83 8.96 11.34 -5.98
N LEU A 84 9.92 11.46 -6.89
CA LEU A 84 9.73 11.11 -8.30
C LEU A 84 9.41 9.62 -8.46
N ILE A 85 10.21 8.75 -7.84
CA ILE A 85 9.96 7.30 -7.86
C ILE A 85 8.66 6.96 -7.16
N LEU A 86 8.25 7.71 -6.13
CA LEU A 86 6.97 7.51 -5.46
C LEU A 86 5.79 7.76 -6.39
N VAL A 87 5.81 8.87 -7.12
CA VAL A 87 4.78 9.21 -8.10
C VAL A 87 4.75 8.16 -9.22
N ILE A 88 5.92 7.81 -9.78
CA ILE A 88 6.03 6.77 -10.82
C ILE A 88 5.48 5.44 -10.31
N MET A 89 5.82 5.03 -9.10
CA MET A 89 5.34 3.78 -8.48
C MET A 89 3.82 3.76 -8.40
N PHE A 90 3.19 4.75 -7.78
CA PHE A 90 1.74 4.75 -7.60
C PHE A 90 0.99 4.72 -8.93
N ILE A 91 1.40 5.56 -9.89
CA ILE A 91 0.77 5.60 -11.21
C ILE A 91 1.00 4.28 -11.95
N SER A 92 2.22 3.72 -11.88
CA SER A 92 2.58 2.46 -12.55
C SER A 92 1.92 1.24 -11.94
N ILE A 93 1.53 1.25 -10.66
CA ILE A 93 0.74 0.16 -10.07
C ILE A 93 -0.76 0.35 -10.41
N LEU A 94 -1.29 1.56 -10.21
CA LEU A 94 -2.71 1.84 -10.35
C LEU A 94 -3.22 1.66 -11.79
N LEU A 95 -2.58 2.30 -12.76
CA LEU A 95 -3.08 2.33 -14.14
C LEU A 95 -3.14 0.93 -14.78
N PRO A 96 -2.10 0.07 -14.70
CA PRO A 96 -2.17 -1.29 -15.22
C PRO A 96 -3.16 -2.17 -14.48
N SER A 97 -3.32 -1.99 -13.15
CA SER A 97 -4.29 -2.76 -12.36
C SER A 97 -5.73 -2.50 -12.83
N MET A 98 -6.07 -1.25 -13.11
CA MET A 98 -7.39 -0.86 -13.62
C MET A 98 -7.60 -1.34 -15.06
N LEU A 99 -6.63 -1.14 -15.95
CA LEU A 99 -6.75 -1.56 -17.34
C LEU A 99 -6.95 -3.07 -17.48
N VAL A 100 -6.22 -3.88 -16.70
CA VAL A 100 -6.40 -5.34 -16.69
C VAL A 100 -7.79 -5.73 -16.20
N VAL A 101 -8.33 -5.08 -15.17
CA VAL A 101 -9.69 -5.36 -14.69
C VAL A 101 -10.73 -4.95 -15.73
N MET A 102 -10.62 -3.76 -16.31
CA MET A 102 -11.51 -3.28 -17.37
C MET A 102 -11.51 -4.22 -18.57
N GLU A 103 -10.34 -4.74 -18.95
CA GLU A 103 -10.21 -5.74 -20.01
C GLU A 103 -10.90 -7.06 -19.64
N LYS A 104 -10.82 -7.51 -18.38
CA LYS A 104 -11.46 -8.75 -17.90
C LYS A 104 -12.98 -8.64 -17.79
N THR A 105 -13.50 -7.49 -17.37
CA THR A 105 -14.95 -7.27 -17.16
C THR A 105 -15.68 -6.85 -18.43
N SER A 106 -14.96 -6.38 -19.45
CA SER A 106 -15.56 -5.96 -20.72
C SER A 106 -16.17 -7.12 -21.53
N ARG A 107 -17.25 -6.84 -22.27
CA ARG A 107 -17.84 -7.78 -23.25
C ARG A 107 -16.83 -8.19 -24.34
N ALA A 108 -15.84 -7.34 -24.63
CA ALA A 108 -14.77 -7.66 -25.56
C ALA A 108 -13.88 -8.81 -25.05
N SER A 109 -13.75 -8.98 -23.72
CA SER A 109 -12.99 -10.08 -23.12
C SER A 109 -13.51 -11.44 -23.57
N PHE A 110 -14.84 -11.61 -23.60
CA PHE A 110 -15.46 -12.84 -24.06
C PHE A 110 -15.15 -13.14 -25.54
N ARG A 111 -15.18 -12.10 -26.38
CA ARG A 111 -14.84 -12.23 -27.81
C ARG A 111 -13.37 -12.64 -27.98
N ASN A 112 -12.46 -11.91 -27.33
CA ASN A 112 -11.03 -12.18 -27.38
C ASN A 112 -10.70 -13.58 -26.84
N PHE A 113 -11.44 -14.04 -25.83
CA PHE A 113 -11.30 -15.38 -25.28
C PHE A 113 -11.74 -16.49 -26.26
N THR A 114 -12.71 -16.22 -27.14
CA THR A 114 -13.15 -17.17 -28.17
C THR A 114 -12.29 -17.18 -29.42
N THR A 115 -11.51 -16.11 -29.66
CA THR A 115 -10.57 -16.04 -30.78
C THR A 115 -9.33 -16.89 -30.46
N PRO A 116 -8.74 -17.62 -31.44
CA PRO A 116 -7.55 -18.44 -31.23
C PRO A 116 -6.26 -17.59 -31.11
N THR A 117 -6.27 -16.54 -30.29
CA THR A 117 -5.09 -15.74 -29.96
C THR A 117 -4.32 -16.37 -28.81
N ARG A 118 -2.98 -16.29 -28.86
CA ARG A 118 -2.13 -16.78 -27.77
C ARG A 118 -2.26 -15.84 -26.57
N GLU A 119 -2.46 -16.38 -25.36
CA GLU A 119 -2.67 -15.56 -24.16
C GLU A 119 -1.49 -14.68 -23.81
N GLY A 120 -0.27 -15.20 -24.01
CA GLY A 120 0.95 -14.42 -23.80
C GLY A 120 0.99 -13.17 -24.67
N TYR A 121 0.40 -13.22 -25.87
CA TYR A 121 0.32 -12.04 -26.73
C TYR A 121 -0.64 -10.99 -26.16
N MET A 122 -1.78 -11.39 -25.60
CA MET A 122 -2.71 -10.46 -24.95
C MET A 122 -2.05 -9.79 -23.74
N VAL A 123 -1.39 -10.56 -22.87
CA VAL A 123 -0.64 -10.02 -21.72
C VAL A 123 0.47 -9.07 -22.17
N LEU A 124 1.26 -9.47 -23.18
CA LEU A 124 2.34 -8.66 -23.72
C LEU A 124 1.83 -7.35 -24.33
N MET A 125 0.74 -7.37 -25.09
CA MET A 125 0.16 -6.16 -25.66
C MET A 125 -0.37 -5.22 -24.58
N THR A 126 -1.06 -5.74 -23.56
CA THR A 126 -1.50 -4.93 -22.41
C THR A 126 -0.31 -4.33 -21.67
N PHE A 127 0.78 -5.08 -21.49
CA PHE A 127 2.03 -4.60 -20.91
C PHE A 127 2.69 -3.49 -21.76
N ILE A 128 2.79 -3.68 -23.08
CA ILE A 128 3.37 -2.67 -23.97
C ILE A 128 2.51 -1.39 -23.95
N THR A 129 1.19 -1.51 -24.08
CA THR A 129 0.28 -0.34 -24.06
C THR A 129 0.36 0.42 -22.74
N THR A 130 0.36 -0.30 -21.60
CA THR A 130 0.51 0.33 -20.29
C THR A 130 1.86 1.02 -20.12
N THR A 131 2.94 0.37 -20.55
CA THR A 131 4.30 0.94 -20.49
C THR A 131 4.40 2.23 -21.32
N VAL A 132 3.84 2.26 -22.53
CA VAL A 132 3.82 3.47 -23.38
C VAL A 132 3.04 4.61 -22.70
N LEU A 133 1.87 4.33 -22.12
CA LEU A 133 1.10 5.34 -21.40
C LEU A 133 1.86 5.91 -20.19
N LEU A 134 2.51 5.03 -19.43
CA LEU A 134 3.32 5.42 -18.26
C LEU A 134 4.57 6.21 -18.66
N PHE A 135 5.19 5.86 -19.79
CA PHE A 135 6.32 6.62 -20.34
C PHE A 135 5.90 8.05 -20.68
N VAL A 136 4.79 8.22 -21.40
CA VAL A 136 4.24 9.56 -21.71
C VAL A 136 3.95 10.35 -20.44
N GLN A 137 3.30 9.74 -19.45
CA GLN A 137 3.02 10.40 -18.16
C GLN A 137 4.31 10.79 -17.41
N THR A 138 5.33 9.93 -17.43
CA THR A 138 6.62 10.23 -16.80
C THR A 138 7.32 11.40 -17.48
N VAL A 139 7.26 11.49 -18.81
CA VAL A 139 7.75 12.67 -19.56
C VAL A 139 7.02 13.93 -19.14
N PHE A 140 5.70 13.89 -18.96
CA PHE A 140 4.93 15.04 -18.45
C PHE A 140 5.34 15.43 -17.03
N VAL A 141 5.57 14.48 -16.13
CA VAL A 141 6.03 14.74 -14.76
C VAL A 141 7.43 15.36 -14.74
N LEU A 142 8.35 14.86 -15.56
CA LEU A 142 9.70 15.41 -15.71
C LEU A 142 9.66 16.83 -16.28
N PHE A 143 8.84 17.05 -17.32
CA PHE A 143 8.63 18.37 -17.90
C PHE A 143 8.12 19.38 -16.87
N LEU A 144 7.11 19.01 -16.07
CA LEU A 144 6.60 19.86 -15.00
C LEU A 144 7.66 20.13 -13.93
N SER A 145 8.42 19.10 -13.54
CA SER A 145 9.50 19.24 -12.55
C SER A 145 10.62 20.18 -13.02
N TYR A 146 10.92 20.16 -14.32
CA TYR A 146 11.86 21.08 -14.94
C TYR A 146 11.34 22.52 -14.93
N VAL A 147 10.08 22.74 -15.33
CA VAL A 147 9.46 24.08 -15.33
C VAL A 147 9.37 24.67 -13.93
N LEU A 148 9.16 23.84 -12.91
CA LEU A 148 9.13 24.26 -11.50
C LEU A 148 10.53 24.47 -10.88
N GLY A 149 11.61 24.17 -11.61
CA GLY A 149 12.99 24.35 -11.12
C GLY A 149 13.43 23.32 -10.06
N VAL A 150 12.69 22.24 -9.88
CA VAL A 150 13.01 21.18 -8.89
C VAL A 150 14.06 20.21 -9.45
N LEU A 151 14.06 20.01 -10.76
CA LEU A 151 15.00 19.12 -11.45
C LEU A 151 16.37 19.80 -11.61
N PRO A 152 17.49 19.17 -11.20
CA PRO A 152 18.80 19.77 -11.33
C PRO A 152 19.18 19.95 -12.80
N VAL A 153 19.79 21.09 -13.15
CA VAL A 153 20.17 21.43 -14.53
C VAL A 153 21.14 20.40 -15.12
N SER A 154 21.98 19.78 -14.28
CA SER A 154 22.89 18.69 -14.67
C SER A 154 22.18 17.51 -15.33
N PHE A 155 20.92 17.23 -14.97
CA PHE A 155 20.16 16.13 -15.56
C PHE A 155 19.97 16.25 -17.07
N LEU A 156 19.84 17.46 -17.61
CA LEU A 156 19.62 17.69 -19.05
C LEU A 156 20.93 17.93 -19.82
N LEU A 157 21.93 18.48 -19.15
CA LEU A 157 23.20 18.86 -19.80
C LEU A 157 24.19 17.70 -19.85
N ASP A 158 24.17 16.82 -18.84
CA ASP A 158 25.05 15.67 -18.78
C ASP A 158 24.38 14.43 -19.39
N GLY A 159 24.89 14.01 -20.55
CA GLY A 159 24.35 12.87 -21.30
C GLY A 159 24.42 11.56 -20.52
N ASP A 160 25.44 11.36 -19.68
CA ASP A 160 25.60 10.13 -18.91
C ASP A 160 24.57 10.07 -17.78
N VAL A 161 24.42 11.17 -17.04
CA VAL A 161 23.39 11.34 -16.00
C VAL A 161 21.99 11.11 -16.56
N PHE A 162 21.71 11.68 -17.73
CA PHE A 162 20.42 11.53 -18.39
C PHE A 162 20.12 10.07 -18.73
N VAL A 163 21.09 9.36 -19.30
CA VAL A 163 20.94 7.94 -19.70
C VAL A 163 20.77 7.05 -18.48
N THR A 164 21.59 7.19 -17.45
CA THR A 164 21.52 6.37 -16.23
C THR A 164 20.18 6.58 -15.51
N ALA A 165 19.76 7.83 -15.33
CA ALA A 165 18.49 8.16 -14.68
C ALA A 165 17.30 7.64 -15.50
N SER A 166 17.35 7.78 -16.83
CA SER A 166 16.31 7.26 -17.73
C SER A 166 16.19 5.74 -17.65
N VAL A 167 17.31 5.02 -17.58
CA VAL A 167 17.30 3.55 -17.40
C VAL A 167 16.64 3.17 -16.08
N VAL A 168 16.99 3.83 -14.96
CA VAL A 168 16.37 3.58 -13.65
C VAL A 168 14.88 3.86 -13.67
N MET A 169 14.45 4.96 -14.30
CA MET A 169 13.02 5.29 -14.44
C MET A 169 12.27 4.27 -15.29
N VAL A 170 12.83 3.83 -16.42
CA VAL A 170 12.22 2.80 -17.27
C VAL A 170 12.10 1.48 -16.52
N LEU A 171 13.12 1.07 -15.79
CA LEU A 171 13.06 -0.14 -14.95
C LEU A 171 12.01 -0.03 -13.86
N SER A 172 11.84 1.16 -13.28
CA SER A 172 10.79 1.44 -12.29
C SER A 172 9.39 1.26 -12.89
N ILE A 173 9.15 1.85 -14.06
CA ILE A 173 7.89 1.72 -14.81
C ILE A 173 7.61 0.24 -15.10
N VAL A 174 8.60 -0.49 -15.62
CA VAL A 174 8.46 -1.91 -15.95
C VAL A 174 8.15 -2.75 -14.71
N LEU A 175 8.90 -2.57 -13.63
CA LEU A 175 8.72 -3.35 -12.40
C LEU A 175 7.35 -3.09 -11.78
N PHE A 176 6.99 -1.82 -11.57
CA PHE A 176 5.74 -1.46 -10.91
C PHE A 176 4.51 -1.73 -11.78
N SER A 177 4.64 -1.66 -13.11
CA SER A 177 3.56 -2.07 -14.01
C SER A 177 3.28 -3.57 -13.97
N LEU A 178 4.31 -4.42 -13.83
CA LEU A 178 4.12 -5.86 -13.62
C LEU A 178 3.39 -6.14 -12.29
N VAL A 179 3.73 -5.43 -11.22
CA VAL A 179 3.01 -5.51 -9.94
C VAL A 179 1.55 -5.09 -10.12
N GLY A 180 1.30 -3.96 -10.78
CA GLY A 180 -0.05 -3.48 -11.07
C GLY A 180 -0.87 -4.49 -11.88
N MET A 181 -0.29 -5.07 -12.93
CA MET A 181 -0.95 -6.11 -13.72
C MET A 181 -1.26 -7.36 -12.89
N LEU A 182 -0.35 -7.80 -12.01
CA LEU A 182 -0.59 -8.94 -11.13
C LEU A 182 -1.79 -8.68 -10.21
N ILE A 183 -1.87 -7.49 -9.60
CA ILE A 183 -3.01 -7.07 -8.79
C ILE A 183 -4.30 -7.08 -9.64
N GLY A 184 -4.27 -6.49 -10.84
CA GLY A 184 -5.43 -6.50 -11.74
C GLY A 184 -5.86 -7.91 -12.18
N LEU A 185 -4.93 -8.86 -12.30
CA LEU A 185 -5.23 -10.26 -12.60
C LEU A 185 -5.86 -10.99 -11.40
N LEU A 186 -5.47 -10.66 -10.18
CA LEU A 186 -6.05 -11.25 -8.96
C LEU A 186 -7.41 -10.63 -8.61
N SER A 187 -7.62 -9.36 -8.94
CA SER A 187 -8.85 -8.63 -8.65
C SER A 187 -10.00 -8.98 -9.59
N THR A 188 -11.21 -9.00 -9.02
CA THR A 188 -12.48 -9.24 -9.74
C THR A 188 -13.21 -7.95 -10.11
N THR A 189 -13.01 -6.88 -9.33
CA THR A 189 -13.66 -5.57 -9.53
C THR A 189 -12.63 -4.45 -9.58
N SER A 190 -13.00 -3.32 -10.17
CA SER A 190 -12.15 -2.13 -10.32
C SER A 190 -11.79 -1.56 -8.95
N GLU A 191 -12.75 -1.51 -8.06
CA GLU A 191 -12.61 -0.96 -6.71
C GLU A 191 -11.64 -1.81 -5.89
N GLY A 192 -11.74 -3.15 -6.01
CA GLY A 192 -10.84 -4.07 -5.35
C GLY A 192 -9.39 -3.96 -5.85
N ALA A 193 -9.20 -3.74 -7.16
CA ALA A 193 -7.87 -3.47 -7.71
C ALA A 193 -7.29 -2.16 -7.18
N THR A 194 -8.07 -1.08 -7.14
CA THR A 194 -7.61 0.20 -6.61
C THR A 194 -7.20 0.10 -5.14
N ILE A 195 -8.04 -0.52 -4.29
CA ILE A 195 -7.73 -0.70 -2.86
C ILE A 195 -6.46 -1.54 -2.68
N ALA A 196 -6.32 -2.64 -3.42
CA ALA A 196 -5.13 -3.49 -3.36
C ALA A 196 -3.87 -2.74 -3.83
N SER A 197 -3.95 -1.99 -4.92
CA SER A 197 -2.85 -1.18 -5.46
C SER A 197 -2.39 -0.09 -4.48
N ILE A 198 -3.33 0.64 -3.87
CA ILE A 198 -3.01 1.63 -2.83
C ILE A 198 -2.36 0.94 -1.63
N SER A 199 -2.92 -0.16 -1.16
CA SER A 199 -2.39 -0.90 0.00
C SER A 199 -0.97 -1.40 -0.23
N VAL A 200 -0.68 -2.00 -1.40
CA VAL A 200 0.66 -2.45 -1.76
C VAL A 200 1.62 -1.27 -1.89
N GLY A 201 1.21 -0.18 -2.55
CA GLY A 201 2.01 1.04 -2.66
C GLY A 201 2.34 1.66 -1.29
N SER A 202 1.38 1.69 -0.36
CA SER A 202 1.58 2.18 1.01
C SER A 202 2.55 1.32 1.81
N VAL A 203 2.49 -0.01 1.68
CA VAL A 203 3.46 -0.91 2.33
C VAL A 203 4.88 -0.66 1.80
N LEU A 204 5.04 -0.51 0.48
CA LEU A 204 6.34 -0.20 -0.12
C LEU A 204 6.90 1.16 0.32
N LEU A 205 6.03 2.18 0.42
CA LEU A 205 6.37 3.51 0.93
C LEU A 205 6.74 3.47 2.41
N PHE A 206 6.02 2.72 3.24
CA PHE A 206 6.30 2.65 4.68
C PHE A 206 7.66 2.00 4.96
N LEU A 207 8.01 1.00 4.14
CA LEU A 207 9.32 0.35 4.13
C LEU A 207 10.38 1.14 3.35
N SER A 208 10.19 2.45 3.16
CA SER A 208 11.13 3.28 2.43
C SER A 208 11.85 4.30 3.29
N ASN A 209 12.99 4.75 2.78
CA ASN A 209 13.82 5.81 3.36
C ASN A 209 13.12 7.17 3.53
N VAL A 210 11.94 7.37 2.92
CA VAL A 210 11.17 8.60 3.07
C VAL A 210 10.45 8.67 4.41
N VAL A 211 9.90 7.54 4.87
CA VAL A 211 9.10 7.49 6.10
C VAL A 211 9.90 6.92 7.25
N THR A 212 10.69 5.88 6.99
CA THR A 212 11.46 5.19 8.02
C THR A 212 12.93 5.16 7.61
N PRO A 213 13.85 5.74 8.41
CA PRO A 213 15.28 5.64 8.14
C PRO A 213 15.70 4.16 8.05
N VAL A 214 16.20 3.73 6.88
CA VAL A 214 16.52 2.31 6.63
C VAL A 214 17.65 1.80 7.50
N GLU A 215 18.47 2.69 8.07
CA GLU A 215 19.58 2.36 8.98
C GLU A 215 19.10 1.62 10.23
N ARG A 216 17.81 1.78 10.59
CA ARG A 216 17.21 1.16 11.77
C ARG A 216 16.45 -0.13 11.46
N LEU A 217 16.33 -0.51 10.19
CA LEU A 217 15.53 -1.66 9.75
C LEU A 217 16.42 -2.87 9.39
N ASN A 218 15.82 -4.06 9.43
CA ASN A 218 16.51 -5.31 9.06
C ASN A 218 16.99 -5.28 7.60
N VAL A 219 18.03 -6.06 7.30
CA VAL A 219 18.64 -6.26 5.97
C VAL A 219 17.63 -6.52 4.83
N VAL A 220 16.45 -7.05 5.14
CA VAL A 220 15.38 -7.31 4.14
C VAL A 220 14.87 -6.03 3.48
N VAL A 221 14.87 -4.90 4.19
CA VAL A 221 14.32 -3.62 3.68
C VAL A 221 15.19 -3.03 2.58
N GLU A 222 16.50 -3.32 2.58
CA GLU A 222 17.41 -2.91 1.51
C GLU A 222 17.04 -3.51 0.16
N TYR A 223 16.38 -4.68 0.14
CA TYR A 223 15.91 -5.34 -1.07
C TYR A 223 14.52 -4.87 -1.52
N ASN A 224 13.91 -3.89 -0.84
CA ASN A 224 12.66 -3.30 -1.30
C ASN A 224 12.89 -2.63 -2.67
N PRO A 225 12.12 -3.00 -3.73
CA PRO A 225 12.32 -2.43 -5.06
C PRO A 225 12.19 -0.91 -5.09
N TYR A 226 11.34 -0.33 -4.23
CA TYR A 226 11.22 1.13 -4.12
C TYR A 226 12.52 1.77 -3.61
N VAL A 227 13.13 1.19 -2.56
CA VAL A 227 14.37 1.70 -1.97
C VAL A 227 15.51 1.60 -2.98
N LEU A 228 15.67 0.45 -3.63
CA LEU A 228 16.68 0.27 -4.66
C LEU A 228 16.54 1.32 -5.76
N LEU A 229 15.36 1.44 -6.36
CA LEU A 229 15.12 2.35 -7.50
C LEU A 229 15.27 3.83 -7.12
N SER A 230 14.83 4.23 -5.93
CA SER A 230 14.99 5.61 -5.45
C SER A 230 16.44 5.97 -5.09
N GLU A 231 17.18 5.06 -4.47
CA GLU A 231 18.62 5.25 -4.21
C GLU A 231 19.43 5.28 -5.51
N GLY A 232 19.10 4.42 -6.48
CA GLY A 232 19.74 4.42 -7.80
C GLY A 232 19.48 5.72 -8.56
N LEU A 233 18.24 6.22 -8.51
CA LEU A 233 17.91 7.50 -9.12
C LEU A 233 18.63 8.66 -8.39
N LYS A 234 18.72 8.63 -7.05
CA LYS A 234 19.48 9.62 -6.28
C LYS A 234 20.97 9.63 -6.67
N LYS A 235 21.59 8.45 -6.72
CA LYS A 235 22.99 8.27 -7.15
C LYS A 235 23.24 8.80 -8.55
N SER A 236 22.31 8.49 -9.47
CA SER A 236 22.38 9.00 -10.83
C SER A 236 22.23 10.53 -10.89
N LEU A 237 21.18 11.09 -10.28
CA LEU A 237 20.83 12.51 -10.43
C LEU A 237 21.78 13.44 -9.69
N LEU A 238 22.21 13.07 -8.48
CA LEU A 238 22.98 13.96 -7.61
C LEU A 238 24.49 13.72 -7.68
N PHE A 239 24.91 12.47 -7.92
CA PHE A 239 26.32 12.10 -7.87
C PHE A 239 26.89 11.73 -9.25
N GLY A 240 26.08 11.78 -10.31
CA GLY A 240 26.51 11.43 -11.66
C GLY A 240 27.07 10.02 -11.77
N THR A 241 26.53 9.09 -11.00
CA THR A 241 26.98 7.69 -11.05
C THR A 241 26.61 7.07 -12.39
N ASP A 242 27.62 6.51 -13.06
CA ASP A 242 27.48 5.82 -14.33
C ASP A 242 26.71 4.49 -14.20
N LEU A 243 26.38 3.87 -15.34
CA LEU A 243 25.67 2.58 -15.35
C LEU A 243 26.51 1.47 -14.68
N GLY A 244 27.84 1.56 -14.74
CA GLY A 244 28.76 0.64 -14.09
C GLY A 244 28.61 0.67 -12.57
N GLY A 245 28.58 1.86 -11.97
CA GLY A 245 28.38 2.05 -10.53
C GLY A 245 27.02 1.56 -10.01
N LEU A 246 26.01 1.47 -10.88
CA LEU A 246 24.69 0.93 -10.55
C LEU A 246 24.54 -0.57 -10.83
N GLY A 247 25.57 -1.24 -11.37
CA GLY A 247 25.47 -2.61 -11.88
C GLY A 247 24.91 -3.63 -10.88
N LEU A 248 25.33 -3.59 -9.62
CA LEU A 248 24.84 -4.52 -8.59
C LEU A 248 23.35 -4.32 -8.30
N MET A 249 22.90 -3.06 -8.21
CA MET A 249 21.48 -2.75 -8.01
C MET A 249 20.64 -3.23 -9.19
N LEU A 250 21.10 -2.99 -10.43
CA LEU A 250 20.44 -3.46 -11.65
C LEU A 250 20.38 -5.00 -11.69
N ALA A 251 21.44 -5.68 -11.26
CA ALA A 251 21.50 -7.13 -11.18
C ALA A 251 20.49 -7.74 -10.19
N VAL A 252 20.05 -6.99 -9.17
CA VAL A 252 18.98 -7.42 -8.24
C VAL A 252 17.60 -7.15 -8.82
N VAL A 253 17.39 -6.01 -9.48
CA VAL A 253 16.09 -5.60 -10.04
C VAL A 253 15.69 -6.47 -11.24
N LEU A 254 16.62 -6.86 -12.11
CA LEU A 254 16.33 -7.63 -13.32
C LEU A 254 15.71 -9.02 -13.03
N PRO A 255 16.26 -9.86 -12.13
CA PRO A 255 15.62 -11.10 -11.72
C PRO A 255 14.22 -10.89 -11.13
N LEU A 256 14.02 -9.82 -10.36
CA LEU A 256 12.72 -9.50 -9.78
C LEU A 256 11.67 -9.19 -10.88
N ILE A 257 12.05 -8.45 -11.92
CA ILE A 257 11.21 -8.20 -13.10
C ILE A 257 10.86 -9.52 -13.80
N LEU A 258 11.83 -10.44 -13.98
CA LEU A 258 11.60 -11.73 -14.60
C LEU A 258 10.64 -12.61 -13.79
N VAL A 259 10.82 -12.64 -12.46
CA VAL A 259 9.93 -13.38 -11.54
C VAL A 259 8.52 -12.82 -11.58
N LEU A 260 8.35 -11.49 -11.55
CA LEU A 260 7.05 -10.85 -11.64
C LEU A 260 6.38 -11.09 -13.00
N GLY A 261 7.14 -10.98 -14.10
CA GLY A 261 6.66 -11.29 -15.45
C GLY A 261 6.20 -12.75 -15.59
N GLY A 262 6.98 -13.68 -15.05
CA GLY A 262 6.61 -15.09 -14.95
C GLY A 262 5.35 -15.31 -14.10
N GLY A 263 5.24 -14.59 -12.98
CA GLY A 263 4.07 -14.62 -12.10
C GLY A 263 2.79 -14.14 -12.80
N VAL A 264 2.85 -13.04 -13.54
CA VAL A 264 1.73 -12.53 -14.35
C VAL A 264 1.28 -13.58 -15.37
N MET A 265 2.22 -14.19 -16.09
CA MET A 265 1.95 -15.25 -17.06
C MET A 265 1.33 -16.48 -16.41
N PHE A 266 1.86 -16.91 -15.28
CA PHE A 266 1.38 -18.07 -14.52
C PHE A 266 -0.04 -17.87 -13.99
N VAL A 267 -0.33 -16.70 -13.38
CA VAL A 267 -1.66 -16.38 -12.86
C VAL A 267 -2.69 -16.32 -14.00
N LYS A 268 -2.34 -15.70 -15.14
CA LYS A 268 -3.22 -15.67 -16.31
C LYS A 268 -3.55 -17.08 -16.80
N GLN A 269 -2.53 -17.95 -16.91
CA GLN A 269 -2.70 -19.34 -17.33
C GLN A 269 -3.57 -20.13 -16.35
N MET A 270 -3.41 -19.91 -15.04
CA MET A 270 -4.25 -20.52 -14.01
C MET A 270 -5.73 -20.13 -14.14
N ILE A 271 -6.01 -18.84 -14.38
CA ILE A 271 -7.39 -18.34 -14.53
C ILE A 271 -8.08 -19.03 -15.71
N ARG A 272 -7.39 -19.16 -16.85
CA ARG A 272 -7.95 -19.87 -18.02
C ARG A 272 -8.22 -21.33 -17.73
N ARG A 273 -7.27 -22.06 -17.13
CA ARG A 273 -7.46 -23.48 -16.78
C ARG A 273 -8.70 -23.67 -15.90
N ARG A 274 -8.89 -22.81 -14.90
CA ARG A 274 -10.09 -22.83 -14.04
C ARG A 274 -11.38 -22.54 -14.80
N PHE A 275 -11.37 -21.57 -15.73
CA PHE A 275 -12.54 -21.26 -16.54
C PHE A 275 -12.96 -22.43 -17.45
N PHE A 276 -12.00 -23.09 -18.09
CA PHE A 276 -12.28 -24.27 -18.92
C PHE A 276 -12.79 -25.46 -18.09
N LEU A 277 -12.20 -25.71 -16.92
CA LEU A 277 -12.64 -26.79 -16.03
C LEU A 277 -14.09 -26.59 -15.56
N ARG A 278 -14.46 -25.37 -15.13
CA ARG A 278 -15.83 -25.06 -14.70
C ARG A 278 -16.85 -25.20 -15.83
N ARG A 279 -16.47 -24.86 -17.07
CA ARG A 279 -17.40 -24.95 -18.21
C ARG A 279 -17.61 -26.39 -18.66
N ASN A 280 -16.59 -27.24 -18.56
CA ASN A 280 -16.72 -28.66 -18.93
C ASN A 280 -17.55 -29.45 -17.92
N THR A 281 -17.55 -29.07 -16.64
CA THR A 281 -18.43 -29.66 -15.62
C THR A 281 -19.88 -29.19 -15.71
N GLY A 282 -20.14 -28.00 -16.27
CA GLY A 282 -21.50 -27.44 -16.42
C GLY A 282 -22.26 -27.89 -17.66
N PHE A 283 -21.56 -28.34 -18.71
CA PHE A 283 -22.20 -28.79 -19.97
C PHE A 283 -22.49 -30.30 -20.02
N LEU A 284 -21.99 -31.09 -19.07
CA LEU A 284 -22.14 -32.55 -19.09
C LEU A 284 -22.40 -33.12 -17.71
N ARG A 285 -23.65 -32.93 -17.28
CA ARG A 285 -24.57 -33.93 -16.72
C ARG A 285 -25.63 -33.11 -15.99
N VAL A 286 -26.76 -32.86 -16.65
CA VAL A 286 -28.02 -33.15 -15.94
C VAL A 286 -27.79 -34.56 -15.45
N GLN A 287 -27.39 -34.72 -14.19
CA GLN A 287 -27.43 -36.03 -13.59
C GLN A 287 -28.85 -36.48 -13.92
N LYS A 288 -29.01 -37.62 -14.60
CA LYS A 288 -30.20 -38.43 -14.45
C LYS A 288 -30.25 -38.92 -12.98
N GLY A 289 -30.09 -38.01 -12.02
CA GLY A 289 -30.65 -38.14 -10.71
C GLY A 289 -32.14 -38.16 -10.95
N GLN A 290 -32.80 -39.13 -10.32
CA GLN A 290 -34.23 -39.39 -10.44
C GLN A 290 -34.97 -38.06 -10.56
N ALA A 291 -35.53 -37.81 -11.75
CA ALA A 291 -36.31 -36.60 -12.01
C ALA A 291 -37.28 -36.45 -10.84
N VAL A 292 -37.20 -35.33 -10.11
CA VAL A 292 -38.08 -35.11 -8.95
C VAL A 292 -39.50 -35.16 -9.52
N PRO A 293 -40.34 -36.13 -9.13
CA PRO A 293 -41.62 -36.32 -9.81
C PRO A 293 -42.49 -35.08 -9.60
N LEU A 294 -43.05 -34.55 -10.69
CA LEU A 294 -44.02 -33.46 -10.60
C LEU A 294 -45.36 -34.05 -10.18
N ARG A 295 -45.91 -33.58 -9.08
CA ARG A 295 -47.28 -33.94 -8.68
C ARG A 295 -48.26 -33.10 -9.48
N VAL A 296 -49.04 -33.76 -10.33
CA VAL A 296 -50.05 -33.16 -11.21
C VAL A 296 -51.38 -33.83 -10.88
N GLY A 297 -52.20 -33.15 -10.06
CA GLY A 297 -53.34 -33.78 -9.40
C GLY A 297 -52.90 -34.94 -8.50
N ASP A 298 -53.50 -36.11 -8.69
CA ASP A 298 -53.17 -37.33 -7.95
C ASP A 298 -52.03 -38.17 -8.55
N ARG A 299 -51.46 -37.75 -9.69
CA ARG A 299 -50.40 -38.48 -10.38
C ARG A 299 -49.03 -37.84 -10.22
N LEU A 300 -48.02 -38.69 -10.15
CA LEU A 300 -46.62 -38.30 -10.16
C LEU A 300 -46.08 -38.48 -11.58
N ALA A 301 -45.70 -37.37 -12.21
CA ALA A 301 -45.07 -37.36 -13.53
C ALA A 301 -43.55 -37.44 -13.37
N THR A 302 -42.96 -38.55 -13.83
CA THR A 302 -41.51 -38.80 -13.82
C THR A 302 -40.88 -38.65 -15.20
N ASP A 303 -41.68 -38.76 -16.26
CA ASP A 303 -41.26 -38.69 -17.66
C ASP A 303 -42.29 -37.96 -18.52
N VAL A 304 -41.97 -37.71 -19.79
CA VAL A 304 -42.86 -37.01 -20.73
C VAL A 304 -44.19 -37.76 -20.92
N SER A 305 -44.16 -39.09 -20.90
CA SER A 305 -45.31 -39.96 -21.09
C SER A 305 -46.29 -39.90 -19.92
N SER A 306 -45.79 -39.98 -18.68
CA SER A 306 -46.57 -39.83 -17.46
C SER A 306 -47.09 -38.40 -17.30
N LEU A 307 -46.31 -37.39 -17.69
CA LEU A 307 -46.76 -36.00 -17.73
C LEU A 307 -47.93 -35.82 -18.71
N ALA A 308 -47.86 -36.40 -19.91
CA ALA A 308 -48.94 -36.33 -20.89
C ALA A 308 -50.25 -36.91 -20.34
N ARG A 309 -50.18 -38.06 -19.67
CA ARG A 309 -51.34 -38.72 -19.03
C ARG A 309 -51.87 -37.91 -17.85
N ALA A 310 -50.99 -37.37 -17.01
CA ALA A 310 -51.41 -36.57 -15.86
C ALA A 310 -52.10 -35.28 -16.31
N VAL A 311 -51.58 -34.59 -17.33
CA VAL A 311 -52.21 -33.39 -17.91
C VAL A 311 -53.55 -33.71 -18.59
N GLN A 312 -53.70 -34.91 -19.17
CA GLN A 312 -54.95 -35.35 -19.77
C GLN A 312 -56.08 -35.53 -18.74
N GLU A 313 -55.74 -35.94 -17.51
CA GLU A 313 -56.71 -36.20 -16.43
C GLU A 313 -57.06 -34.98 -15.59
N LEU A 314 -56.26 -33.91 -15.62
CA LEU A 314 -56.59 -32.66 -14.94
C LEU A 314 -57.95 -32.12 -15.39
N THR A 315 -58.62 -31.35 -14.55
CA THR A 315 -59.71 -30.46 -14.96
C THR A 315 -59.14 -29.19 -15.61
N GLN A 316 -59.99 -28.37 -16.24
CA GLN A 316 -59.54 -27.11 -16.84
C GLN A 316 -59.03 -26.12 -15.78
N GLY A 317 -59.69 -26.07 -14.61
CA GLY A 317 -59.29 -25.19 -13.50
C GLY A 317 -57.91 -25.54 -12.92
N GLU A 318 -57.65 -26.83 -12.67
CA GLU A 318 -56.34 -27.27 -12.15
C GLU A 318 -55.20 -27.03 -13.16
N TYR A 319 -55.49 -27.16 -14.46
CA TYR A 319 -54.53 -26.84 -15.50
C TYR A 319 -54.18 -25.35 -15.49
N GLU A 320 -55.18 -24.49 -15.38
CA GLU A 320 -54.99 -23.03 -15.30
C GLU A 320 -54.22 -22.65 -14.04
N GLU A 321 -54.48 -23.27 -12.90
CA GLU A 321 -53.71 -23.06 -11.66
C GLU A 321 -52.21 -23.38 -11.84
N LEU A 322 -51.88 -24.46 -12.52
CA LEU A 322 -50.48 -24.87 -12.79
C LEU A 322 -49.78 -24.01 -13.85
N THR A 323 -50.53 -23.27 -14.68
CA THR A 323 -50.00 -22.59 -15.88
C THR A 323 -50.13 -21.06 -15.86
N GLN A 324 -51.14 -20.49 -15.20
CA GLN A 324 -51.44 -19.04 -15.17
C GLN A 324 -50.65 -18.25 -14.11
N GLY A 325 -49.89 -18.92 -13.24
CA GLY A 325 -48.97 -18.24 -12.32
C GLY A 325 -47.85 -17.48 -13.05
N LYS A 326 -47.09 -16.64 -12.32
CA LYS A 326 -45.88 -15.97 -12.84
C LYS A 326 -44.86 -16.95 -13.44
N VAL A 327 -44.95 -18.23 -13.07
CA VAL A 327 -44.10 -19.32 -13.57
C VAL A 327 -45.00 -20.52 -13.89
N ASN A 328 -45.00 -20.96 -15.15
CA ASN A 328 -45.67 -22.20 -15.57
C ASN A 328 -44.90 -23.38 -14.97
N LEU A 329 -45.50 -24.06 -13.98
CA LEU A 329 -44.86 -25.12 -13.20
C LEU A 329 -44.47 -26.31 -14.08
N ILE A 330 -45.31 -26.64 -15.07
CA ILE A 330 -45.06 -27.72 -16.02
C ILE A 330 -43.83 -27.37 -16.89
N ALA A 331 -43.81 -26.18 -17.49
CA ALA A 331 -42.68 -25.73 -18.31
C ALA A 331 -41.37 -25.62 -17.50
N GLN A 332 -41.45 -25.14 -16.25
CA GLN A 332 -40.30 -25.06 -15.36
C GLN A 332 -39.77 -26.46 -15.02
N TRP A 333 -40.65 -27.41 -14.72
CA TRP A 333 -40.29 -28.79 -14.45
C TRP A 333 -39.63 -29.46 -15.66
N VAL A 334 -40.21 -29.32 -16.86
CA VAL A 334 -39.59 -29.81 -18.10
C VAL A 334 -38.21 -29.19 -18.34
N ARG A 335 -38.06 -27.89 -18.08
CA ARG A 335 -36.76 -27.20 -18.21
C ARG A 335 -35.73 -27.73 -17.22
N LYS A 336 -36.14 -27.98 -15.98
CA LYS A 336 -35.25 -28.31 -14.86
C LYS A 336 -34.92 -29.80 -14.78
N GLU A 337 -35.94 -30.66 -14.79
CA GLU A 337 -35.81 -32.10 -14.54
C GLU A 337 -35.58 -32.89 -15.83
N LEU A 338 -36.22 -32.51 -16.94
CA LEU A 338 -35.98 -33.15 -18.24
C LEU A 338 -34.83 -32.52 -19.03
N GLY A 339 -34.39 -31.31 -18.65
CA GLY A 339 -33.32 -30.58 -19.33
C GLY A 339 -33.69 -30.09 -20.74
N ASP A 340 -34.95 -30.17 -21.15
CA ASP A 340 -35.39 -29.75 -22.49
C ASP A 340 -35.96 -28.32 -22.46
N ALA A 341 -35.05 -27.35 -22.57
CA ALA A 341 -35.41 -25.93 -22.60
C ALA A 341 -36.26 -25.53 -23.83
N ARG A 342 -36.16 -26.27 -24.95
CA ARG A 342 -36.95 -25.99 -26.16
C ARG A 342 -38.40 -26.44 -25.96
N LEU A 343 -38.59 -27.63 -25.39
CA LEU A 343 -39.92 -28.12 -25.04
C LEU A 343 -40.57 -27.21 -24.00
N ALA A 344 -39.86 -26.85 -22.93
CA ALA A 344 -40.37 -25.94 -21.91
C ALA A 344 -40.92 -24.63 -22.48
N ARG A 345 -40.20 -23.98 -23.40
CA ARG A 345 -40.68 -22.75 -24.07
C ARG A 345 -41.93 -22.98 -24.94
N ARG A 346 -42.06 -24.15 -25.55
CA ARG A 346 -43.27 -24.50 -26.33
C ARG A 346 -44.48 -24.76 -25.44
N LEU A 347 -44.26 -25.17 -24.19
CA LEU A 347 -45.29 -25.41 -23.19
C LEU A 347 -45.77 -24.12 -22.50
N GLU A 348 -45.02 -23.02 -22.59
CA GLU A 348 -45.41 -21.73 -22.03
C GLU A 348 -46.58 -21.13 -22.85
N GLY A 349 -47.73 -20.91 -22.21
CA GLY A 349 -48.88 -20.18 -22.79
C GLY A 349 -49.74 -20.94 -23.80
N ILE A 350 -49.53 -22.25 -24.00
CA ILE A 350 -50.39 -23.05 -24.88
C ILE A 350 -51.66 -23.52 -24.12
N PRO A 351 -52.81 -23.64 -24.81
CA PRO A 351 -54.01 -24.23 -24.21
C PRO A 351 -53.81 -25.72 -23.96
N LYS A 352 -54.53 -26.26 -22.98
CA LYS A 352 -54.42 -27.64 -22.50
C LYS A 352 -54.43 -28.69 -23.61
N GLU A 353 -55.35 -28.57 -24.56
CA GLU A 353 -55.49 -29.51 -25.69
C GLU A 353 -54.22 -29.57 -26.57
N LYS A 354 -53.61 -28.40 -26.83
CA LYS A 354 -52.34 -28.32 -27.58
C LYS A 354 -51.17 -28.84 -26.75
N MET A 355 -51.21 -28.68 -25.44
CA MET A 355 -50.21 -29.25 -24.55
C MET A 355 -50.25 -30.78 -24.57
N ILE A 356 -51.45 -31.37 -24.49
CA ILE A 356 -51.64 -32.82 -24.55
C ILE A 356 -51.19 -33.36 -25.91
N SER A 357 -51.51 -32.70 -27.02
CA SER A 357 -51.10 -33.17 -28.35
C SER A 357 -49.57 -33.09 -28.55
N LEU A 358 -48.93 -32.03 -28.06
CA LEU A 358 -47.47 -31.90 -28.09
C LEU A 358 -46.78 -32.97 -27.23
N LEU A 359 -47.20 -33.14 -25.98
CA LEU A 359 -46.60 -34.11 -25.05
C LEU A 359 -46.82 -35.56 -25.53
N SER A 360 -48.02 -35.89 -26.03
CA SER A 360 -48.32 -37.22 -26.57
C SER A 360 -47.56 -37.52 -27.88
N SER A 361 -47.34 -36.52 -28.73
CA SER A 361 -46.51 -36.68 -29.95
C SER A 361 -45.05 -36.99 -29.62
N LEU A 362 -44.54 -36.45 -28.51
CA LEU A 362 -43.18 -36.70 -28.02
C LEU A 362 -43.07 -38.02 -27.28
N ALA A 363 -44.13 -38.43 -26.56
CA ALA A 363 -44.17 -39.72 -25.88
C ALA A 363 -44.20 -40.93 -26.84
N ARG A 364 -44.59 -40.74 -28.11
CA ARG A 364 -44.57 -41.80 -29.15
C ARG A 364 -43.21 -41.93 -29.84
N LYS A 365 -42.32 -40.95 -29.69
CA LYS A 365 -40.96 -41.00 -30.24
C LYS A 365 -40.02 -41.61 -29.21
#